data_AF-A0A451BKA4-F1
#
_entry.id   AF-A0A451BKA4-F1
#
_cell.length_a   1.000
_cell.length_b   1.000
_cell.length_c   1.000
_cell.angle_alpha   90.00
_cell.angle_beta   90.00
_cell.angle_gamma   90.00
#
_symmetry.space_group_name_H-M   'P 1'
#
loop_
_entity.id
_entity.type
_entity.pdbx_description
1 polymer ?
#
loop_
_entity_poly.entity_id
_entity_poly.type
_entity_poly.pdbx_seq_one_letter_code
_entity_poly.pdbx_strand_id
1 'polypeptide(L)'
;MRNWLSGALKDHSSLKKGVLTGILRVAKESIFFGLNNLEVAGILEVGPFADKFGFTEPEVARLLDDFELSGKLPEAREWYNGYRFGETVLYNPWSILNFIDDFPAPPAAHWVNTSSNDLVRDLLESGAPRYGKTWRRCWPAAAWSAR
;
A
#
# COMPACT_ATOMS: atom_id res chain seq x y z
N MET A 1 0.08 10.99 -23.20
CA MET A 1 1.01 10.81 -22.05
C MET A 1 2.47 10.63 -22.48
N ARG A 2 2.79 9.70 -23.40
CA ARG A 2 4.18 9.46 -23.88
C ARG A 2 4.93 10.72 -24.35
N ASN A 3 4.38 11.47 -25.31
CA ASN A 3 5.06 12.66 -25.86
C ASN A 3 5.25 13.76 -24.80
N TRP A 4 4.28 13.91 -23.90
CA TRP A 4 4.35 14.86 -22.79
C TRP A 4 5.47 14.49 -21.81
N LEU A 5 5.54 13.23 -21.38
CA LEU A 5 6.60 12.74 -20.50
C LEU A 5 7.98 12.80 -21.17
N SER A 6 8.10 12.45 -22.45
CA SER A 6 9.36 12.56 -23.20
C SER A 6 9.85 14.01 -23.29
N GLY A 7 8.97 14.95 -23.67
CA GLY A 7 9.35 16.37 -23.78
C GLY A 7 9.71 17.00 -22.44
N ALA A 8 9.03 16.60 -21.36
CA ALA A 8 9.31 17.10 -20.02
C ALA A 8 10.60 16.50 -19.42
N LEU A 9 10.87 15.20 -19.63
CA LEU A 9 11.86 14.45 -18.83
C LEU A 9 13.13 14.01 -19.58
N LYS A 10 13.17 14.10 -20.92
CA LYS A 10 14.32 13.60 -21.71
C LYS A 10 15.15 14.71 -22.32
N ASP A 11 14.52 15.67 -23.01
CA ASP A 11 15.22 16.66 -23.85
C ASP A 11 15.18 18.08 -23.26
N HIS A 12 14.97 18.21 -21.95
CA HIS A 12 14.82 19.49 -21.28
C HIS A 12 16.16 19.97 -20.68
N SER A 13 16.80 20.97 -21.31
CA SER A 13 18.13 21.48 -20.94
C SER A 13 18.23 21.98 -19.49
N SER A 14 17.14 22.50 -18.93
CA SER A 14 17.09 22.95 -17.52
C SER A 14 16.81 21.82 -16.52
N LEU A 15 16.53 20.59 -16.96
CA LEU A 15 16.17 19.49 -16.07
C LEU A 15 17.40 18.63 -15.75
N LYS A 16 17.88 18.71 -14.51
CA LYS A 16 18.96 17.85 -14.01
C LYS A 16 18.46 16.46 -13.57
N LYS A 17 17.31 16.39 -12.90
CA LYS A 17 16.70 15.15 -12.39
C LYS A 17 15.19 15.36 -12.20
N GLY A 18 14.39 14.34 -12.52
CA GLY A 18 12.95 14.29 -12.23
C GLY A 18 12.61 13.02 -11.45
N VAL A 19 11.59 13.10 -10.59
CA VAL A 19 11.04 11.94 -9.88
C VAL A 19 9.57 11.81 -10.30
N LEU A 20 9.18 10.61 -10.73
CA LEU A 20 7.82 10.29 -11.12
C LEU A 20 7.30 9.19 -10.18
N THR A 21 6.20 9.47 -9.49
CA THR A 21 5.56 8.55 -8.55
C THR A 21 4.15 8.23 -9.01
N GLY A 22 3.71 6.98 -8.83
CA GLY A 22 2.35 6.57 -9.16
C GLY A 22 2.12 5.10 -8.84
N ILE A 23 0.86 4.68 -8.89
CA ILE A 23 0.47 3.29 -8.64
C ILE A 23 0.83 2.34 -9.80
N LEU A 24 0.90 2.88 -11.02
CA LEU A 24 1.21 2.11 -12.21
C LEU A 24 2.69 2.21 -12.55
N ARG A 25 3.28 1.07 -12.86
CA ARG A 25 4.65 0.99 -13.37
C ARG A 25 4.73 1.66 -14.74
N VAL A 26 5.73 2.51 -14.94
CA VAL A 26 6.05 3.02 -16.27
C VAL A 26 6.76 1.91 -17.05
N ALA A 27 6.11 1.43 -18.12
CA ALA A 27 6.70 0.45 -19.00
C ALA A 27 7.90 1.05 -19.74
N LYS A 28 9.06 0.39 -19.62
CA LYS A 28 10.21 0.64 -20.51
C LYS A 28 9.91 0.00 -21.86
N GLU A 29 9.20 0.71 -22.74
CA GLU A 29 9.06 0.26 -24.13
C GLU A 29 10.40 0.47 -24.86
N SER A 30 11.27 -0.54 -24.73
CA SER A 30 12.61 -0.57 -25.31
C SER A 30 12.55 -1.00 -26.78
N ILE A 31 12.27 -0.07 -27.68
CA ILE A 31 12.72 -0.11 -29.10
C ILE A 31 12.62 1.24 -29.82
N PHE A 32 11.99 2.27 -29.25
CA PHE A 32 11.79 3.57 -29.91
C PHE A 32 12.33 4.75 -29.09
N PHE A 33 12.62 5.87 -29.78
CA PHE A 33 13.26 7.12 -29.30
C PHE A 33 12.55 7.88 -28.15
N GLY A 34 11.53 7.30 -27.50
CA GLY A 34 10.83 7.90 -26.37
C GLY A 34 11.66 7.96 -25.08
N LEU A 35 10.97 8.19 -23.95
CA LEU A 35 11.56 8.26 -22.63
C LEU A 35 12.29 6.95 -22.25
N ASN A 36 13.63 6.96 -22.33
CA ASN A 36 14.47 5.75 -22.24
C ASN A 36 15.55 5.83 -21.13
N ASN A 37 15.67 6.97 -20.48
CA ASN A 37 16.57 7.25 -19.35
C ASN A 37 15.91 7.03 -17.98
N LEU A 38 15.00 6.04 -17.89
CA LEU A 38 14.25 5.77 -16.66
C LEU A 38 14.93 4.71 -15.79
N GLU A 39 15.00 5.00 -14.50
CA GLU A 39 15.17 4.02 -13.44
C GLU A 39 13.80 3.80 -12.80
N VAL A 40 13.36 2.54 -12.70
CA VAL A 40 12.02 2.20 -12.22
C VAL A 40 12.17 1.42 -10.92
N ALA A 41 12.02 2.10 -9.79
CA ALA A 41 11.98 1.48 -8.48
C ALA A 41 10.57 0.97 -8.20
N GLY A 42 10.37 -0.34 -8.35
CA GLY A 42 9.09 -0.99 -8.09
C GLY A 42 9.05 -1.72 -6.75
N ILE A 43 7.83 -2.04 -6.31
CA ILE A 43 7.58 -2.75 -5.06
C ILE A 43 8.11 -4.19 -5.04
N LEU A 44 8.38 -4.77 -6.22
CA LEU A 44 8.91 -6.12 -6.39
C LEU A 44 10.44 -6.19 -6.37
N GLU A 45 11.12 -5.04 -6.39
CA GLU A 45 12.59 -4.98 -6.43
C GLU A 45 13.14 -4.72 -5.03
N VAL A 46 13.97 -5.64 -4.53
CA VAL A 46 14.71 -5.43 -3.29
C VAL A 46 15.83 -4.44 -3.59
N GLY A 47 15.54 -3.16 -3.34
CA GLY A 47 16.42 -2.05 -3.66
C GLY A 47 16.31 -0.92 -2.64
N PRO A 48 16.89 0.26 -2.92
CA PRO A 48 16.97 1.38 -1.98
C PRO A 48 15.62 1.97 -1.56
N PHE A 49 14.52 1.53 -2.19
CA PHE A 49 13.17 1.99 -1.92
C PHE A 49 12.27 0.94 -1.25
N ALA A 50 12.81 -0.25 -0.94
CA ALA A 50 12.01 -1.37 -0.41
C ALA A 50 11.26 -1.03 0.89
N ASP A 51 11.79 -0.10 1.68
CA ASP A 51 11.22 0.37 2.95
C ASP A 51 10.40 1.66 2.82
N LYS A 52 10.18 2.17 1.60
CA LYS A 52 9.54 3.50 1.37
C LYS A 52 8.07 3.43 0.97
N PHE A 53 7.50 2.23 0.85
CA PHE A 53 6.13 2.00 0.39
C PHE A 53 5.11 1.83 1.54
N GLY A 54 5.53 2.04 2.79
CA GLY A 54 4.71 1.87 3.99
C GLY A 54 5.51 2.23 5.24
N PHE A 55 4.94 2.01 6.42
CA PHE A 55 5.67 2.18 7.67
C PHE A 55 6.41 0.90 8.05
N THR A 56 7.65 1.02 8.48
CA THR A 56 8.40 -0.07 9.11
C THR A 56 7.92 -0.29 10.54
N GLU A 57 8.18 -1.47 11.12
CA GLU A 57 7.80 -1.74 12.51
C GLU A 57 8.37 -0.74 13.52
N PRO A 58 9.65 -0.28 13.41
CA PRO A 58 10.17 0.78 14.27
C PRO A 58 9.49 2.13 14.07
N GLU A 59 8.98 2.45 12.88
CA GLU A 59 8.18 3.66 12.65
C GLU A 59 6.81 3.55 13.29
N VAL A 60 6.13 2.41 13.16
CA VAL A 60 4.86 2.16 13.85
C VAL A 60 5.03 2.19 15.37
N ALA A 61 6.08 1.58 15.90
CA ALA A 61 6.36 1.59 17.34
C ALA A 61 6.54 3.02 17.87
N ARG A 62 7.30 3.86 17.14
CA ARG A 62 7.50 5.28 17.49
C ARG A 62 6.21 6.07 17.40
N LEU A 63 5.44 5.91 16.31
CA LEU A 63 4.15 6.56 16.16
C LEU A 63 3.20 6.18 17.31
N LEU A 64 3.12 4.91 17.69
CA LEU A 64 2.28 4.51 18.81
C LEU A 64 2.77 5.11 20.13
N ASP A 65 4.08 5.21 20.35
CA ASP A 65 4.65 5.83 21.55
C ASP A 65 4.33 7.33 21.63
N ASP A 66 4.42 8.05 20.51
CA ASP A 66 4.09 9.49 20.42
C ASP A 66 2.63 9.79 20.82
N PHE A 67 1.74 8.81 20.73
CA PHE A 67 0.32 8.91 21.12
C PHE A 67 -0.01 8.15 22.42
N GLU A 68 0.99 7.75 23.21
CA GLU A 68 0.82 6.99 24.47
C GLU A 68 0.17 5.61 24.30
N LEU A 69 0.30 5.01 23.11
CA LEU A 69 -0.27 3.72 22.71
C LEU A 69 0.79 2.62 22.54
N SER A 70 1.98 2.74 23.14
CA SER A 70 3.11 1.81 22.92
C SER A 70 2.74 0.34 23.21
N GLY A 71 1.81 0.08 24.14
CA GLY A 71 1.27 -1.26 24.43
C GLY A 71 0.39 -1.88 23.34
N LYS A 72 0.04 -1.11 22.30
CA LYS A 72 -0.84 -1.53 21.20
C LYS A 72 -0.11 -2.04 19.96
N LEU A 73 1.22 -2.02 19.96
CA LEU A 73 2.01 -2.57 18.85
C LEU A 73 1.66 -4.03 18.49
N PRO A 74 1.43 -4.95 19.45
CA PRO A 74 1.02 -6.32 19.11
C PRO A 74 -0.33 -6.37 18.37
N GLU A 75 -1.28 -5.51 18.74
CA GLU A 75 -2.60 -5.43 18.13
C GLU A 75 -2.52 -4.81 16.72
N ALA A 76 -1.73 -3.74 16.56
CA ALA A 76 -1.43 -3.17 15.26
C ALA A 76 -0.70 -4.18 14.34
N ARG A 77 0.21 -4.99 14.90
CA ARG A 77 0.89 -6.07 14.18
C ARG A 77 -0.08 -7.14 13.69
N GLU A 78 -1.01 -7.58 14.54
CA GLU A 78 -1.99 -8.61 14.16
C GLU A 78 -2.92 -8.14 13.04
N TRP A 79 -3.33 -6.87 13.06
CA TRP A 79 -4.31 -6.34 12.12
C TRP A 79 -3.72 -5.76 10.83
N TYR A 80 -2.50 -5.20 10.88
CA TYR A 80 -2.02 -4.29 9.83
C TYR A 80 -0.62 -4.62 9.27
N ASN A 81 -0.01 -5.75 9.65
CA ASN A 81 1.28 -6.21 9.10
C ASN A 81 1.13 -6.77 7.66
N GLY A 82 0.76 -5.91 6.71
CA GLY A 82 0.23 -6.36 5.42
C GLY A 82 1.25 -6.79 4.37
N TYR A 83 2.50 -6.33 4.41
CA TYR A 83 3.41 -6.51 3.28
C TYR A 83 4.82 -6.91 3.70
N ARG A 84 5.42 -7.85 2.96
CA ARG A 84 6.84 -8.20 3.09
C ARG A 84 7.54 -7.95 1.76
N PHE A 85 8.47 -6.99 1.74
CA PHE A 85 9.32 -6.68 0.59
C PHE A 85 10.76 -7.10 0.87
N GLY A 86 11.19 -8.19 0.25
CA GLY A 86 12.41 -8.88 0.65
C GLY A 86 12.30 -9.34 2.10
N GLU A 87 13.18 -8.80 2.94
CA GLU A 87 13.21 -9.03 4.39
C GLU A 87 12.52 -7.92 5.21
N THR A 88 12.00 -6.88 4.56
CA THR A 88 11.36 -5.74 5.24
C THR A 88 9.86 -5.96 5.37
N VAL A 89 9.34 -5.93 6.59
CA VAL A 89 7.90 -5.90 6.87
C VAL A 89 7.43 -4.46 6.88
N LEU A 90 6.40 -4.17 6.08
CA LEU A 90 5.77 -2.86 6.00
C LEU A 90 4.29 -2.94 6.38
N TYR A 91 3.85 -1.89 7.06
CA TYR A 91 2.50 -1.62 7.47
C TYR A 91 1.86 -0.62 6.52
N ASN A 92 0.57 -0.81 6.23
CA ASN A 92 -0.19 0.14 5.42
C ASN A 92 -0.34 1.48 6.20
N PRO A 93 0.11 2.62 5.66
CA PRO A 93 0.05 3.90 6.38
C PRO A 93 -1.37 4.32 6.75
N TRP A 94 -2.34 4.14 5.86
CA TRP A 94 -3.73 4.49 6.11
C TRP A 94 -4.29 3.70 7.29
N SER A 95 -4.06 2.39 7.31
CA SER A 95 -4.53 1.53 8.40
C SER A 95 -3.95 1.93 9.76
N ILE A 96 -2.64 2.24 9.84
CA ILE A 96 -2.00 2.66 11.09
C ILE A 96 -2.53 4.01 11.58
N LEU A 97 -2.70 4.97 10.67
CA LEU A 97 -3.21 6.29 11.02
C LEU A 97 -4.66 6.21 11.56
N ASN A 98 -5.53 5.43 10.91
CA ASN A 98 -6.91 5.25 11.40
C ASN A 98 -6.94 4.47 12.72
N PHE A 99 -6.06 3.48 12.90
CA PHE A 99 -5.98 2.75 14.16
C PHE A 99 -5.64 3.66 15.35
N ILE A 100 -4.78 4.66 15.14
CA ILE A 100 -4.44 5.68 16.14
C ILE A 100 -5.62 6.64 16.34
N ASP A 101 -6.21 7.13 15.26
CA ASP A 101 -7.31 8.12 15.28
C ASP A 101 -8.59 7.58 15.93
N ASP A 102 -8.90 6.30 15.70
CA ASP A 102 -10.12 5.66 16.23
C ASP A 102 -9.98 5.22 17.70
N PHE A 103 -8.78 5.27 18.29
CA PHE A 103 -8.58 4.85 19.68
C PHE A 103 -9.49 5.65 20.65
N PRO A 104 -10.21 5.01 21.60
CA PRO A 104 -10.05 3.64 22.11
C PRO A 104 -10.94 2.58 21.45
N ALA A 105 -11.49 2.84 20.26
CA ALA A 105 -12.27 1.83 19.55
C ALA A 105 -11.39 0.60 19.22
N PRO A 106 -12.00 -0.60 19.12
CA PRO A 106 -11.29 -1.79 18.67
C PRO A 106 -10.83 -1.63 17.21
N PRO A 107 -9.74 -2.30 16.80
CA PRO A 107 -9.23 -2.24 15.43
C PRO A 107 -10.31 -2.58 14.41
N ALA A 108 -10.34 -1.82 13.32
CA ALA A 108 -11.25 -2.05 12.21
C ALA A 108 -10.50 -2.37 10.92
N ALA A 109 -11.24 -2.90 9.94
CA ALA A 109 -10.71 -3.32 8.65
C ALA A 109 -10.48 -2.13 7.70
N HIS A 110 -9.53 -1.24 8.01
CA HIS A 110 -9.25 -0.03 7.21
C HIS A 110 -8.69 -0.33 5.81
N TRP A 111 -8.13 -1.52 5.59
CA TRP A 111 -7.60 -1.96 4.29
C TRP A 111 -8.70 -2.19 3.24
N VAL A 112 -9.93 -2.47 3.70
CA VAL A 112 -11.11 -2.71 2.84
C VAL A 112 -11.39 -1.55 1.91
N ASN A 113 -11.22 -0.32 2.39
CA ASN A 113 -11.57 0.88 1.65
C ASN A 113 -10.47 1.31 0.66
N THR A 114 -9.40 0.53 0.52
CA THR A 114 -8.22 0.92 -0.28
C THR A 114 -8.03 0.12 -1.57
N SER A 115 -8.87 -0.90 -1.85
CA SER A 115 -8.80 -1.68 -3.10
C SER A 115 -10.17 -2.14 -3.59
N SER A 116 -10.46 -1.95 -4.89
CA SER A 116 -11.56 -2.64 -5.57
C SER A 116 -11.21 -4.13 -5.70
N ASN A 117 -11.65 -4.92 -4.71
CA ASN A 117 -11.50 -6.39 -4.69
C ASN A 117 -12.75 -7.08 -5.25
N ASP A 118 -13.53 -6.39 -6.07
CA ASP A 118 -14.84 -6.86 -6.53
C ASP A 118 -14.76 -8.25 -7.16
N LEU A 119 -13.76 -8.47 -8.02
CA LEU A 119 -13.54 -9.75 -8.69
C LEU A 119 -13.12 -10.88 -7.73
N VAL A 120 -12.31 -10.56 -6.71
CA VAL A 120 -11.88 -11.55 -5.70
C VAL A 120 -13.04 -11.91 -4.78
N ARG A 121 -13.85 -10.92 -4.40
CA ARG A 121 -15.10 -11.11 -3.65
C ARG A 121 -16.03 -12.04 -4.41
N ASP A 122 -16.31 -11.73 -5.68
CA ASP A 122 -17.25 -12.50 -6.49
C ASP A 122 -16.77 -13.96 -6.65
N LEU A 123 -15.46 -14.18 -6.77
CA LEU A 123 -14.87 -15.53 -6.81
C LEU A 123 -15.00 -16.29 -5.48
N LEU A 124 -14.81 -15.61 -4.35
CA LEU A 124 -14.90 -16.21 -3.02
C LEU A 124 -16.35 -16.52 -2.64
N GLU A 125 -17.28 -15.66 -3.03
CA GLU A 125 -18.72 -15.84 -2.81
C GLU A 125 -19.32 -16.93 -3.68
N SER A 126 -18.86 -17.05 -4.94
CA SER A 126 -19.26 -18.14 -5.85
C SER A 126 -18.56 -19.48 -5.56
N GLY A 127 -17.43 -19.47 -4.84
CA GLY A 127 -16.51 -20.60 -4.74
C GLY A 127 -16.79 -21.67 -3.66
N ALA A 128 -17.36 -21.38 -2.47
CA ALA A 128 -17.74 -22.45 -1.53
C ALA A 128 -18.62 -22.05 -0.32
N PRO A 129 -19.59 -22.90 0.09
CA PRO A 129 -20.27 -22.84 1.41
C PRO A 129 -19.36 -23.06 2.62
N ARG A 130 -18.11 -23.51 2.40
CA ARG A 130 -17.17 -23.96 3.45
C ARG A 130 -16.33 -22.83 4.06
N TYR A 131 -16.16 -21.70 3.36
CA TYR A 131 -15.36 -20.56 3.83
C TYR A 131 -16.20 -19.37 4.34
N GLY A 132 -17.52 -19.40 4.15
CA GLY A 132 -18.42 -18.30 4.50
C GLY A 132 -18.54 -17.95 5.99
N LYS A 133 -18.10 -18.83 6.91
CA LYS A 133 -18.11 -18.56 8.36
C LYS A 133 -16.83 -17.88 8.86
N THR A 134 -15.67 -18.22 8.29
CA THR A 134 -14.37 -17.63 8.67
C THR A 134 -14.24 -16.21 8.13
N TRP A 135 -14.80 -15.95 6.94
CA TRP A 135 -14.77 -14.66 6.26
C TRP A 135 -15.52 -13.54 7.00
N ARG A 136 -16.70 -13.83 7.58
CA ARG A 136 -17.51 -12.84 8.34
C ARG A 136 -16.84 -12.33 9.61
N ARG A 137 -15.83 -13.04 10.13
CA ARG A 137 -15.07 -12.64 11.31
C ARG A 137 -13.93 -11.69 10.97
N CYS A 138 -13.27 -11.87 9.82
CA CYS A 138 -12.23 -10.97 9.31
C CYS A 138 -12.79 -9.71 8.65
N TRP A 139 -14.09 -9.69 8.35
CA TRP A 139 -14.78 -8.57 7.70
C TRP A 139 -16.10 -8.27 8.43
N PRO A 140 -16.07 -7.47 9.51
CA PRO A 140 -17.27 -7.13 10.26
C PRO A 140 -18.25 -6.33 9.40
N ALA A 141 -19.55 -6.47 9.70
CA ALA A 141 -20.66 -5.79 9.04
C ALA A 141 -20.56 -4.24 9.02
N ALA A 142 -19.62 -3.63 9.77
CA ALA A 142 -19.41 -2.19 9.81
C ALA A 142 -18.75 -1.60 8.55
N ALA A 143 -18.10 -2.42 7.71
CA ALA A 143 -17.57 -1.98 6.42
C ALA A 143 -18.63 -1.90 5.30
N TRP A 144 -19.91 -2.12 5.62
CA TRP A 144 -21.00 -2.34 4.65
C TRP A 144 -21.93 -1.13 4.47
N SER A 145 -21.59 0.04 5.02
CA SER A 145 -22.41 1.25 4.87
C SER A 145 -21.59 2.51 4.62
N ALA A 146 -20.95 2.60 3.46
CA ALA A 146 -20.67 3.88 2.81
C ALA A 146 -20.81 3.66 1.31
N ARG A 147 -21.62 4.53 0.69
CA ARG A 147 -22.21 4.40 -0.65
C ARG A 147 -21.20 4.48 -1.78
#